data_AF-A0A0Q3TYP7-F1
#
_entry.id   AF-A0A0Q3TYP7-F1
#
_cell.length_a   1.000
_cell.length_b   1.000
_cell.length_c   1.000
_cell.angle_alpha   90.00
_cell.angle_beta   90.00
_cell.angle_gamma   90.00
#
_symmetry.space_group_name_H-M   'P 1'
#
loop_
_entity.id
_entity.type
_entity.pdbx_description
1 polymer ?
#
loop_
_entity_poly.entity_id
_entity_poly.type
_entity_poly.pdbx_seq_one_letter_code
_entity_poly.pdbx_strand_id
1 'polypeptide(L)'
;MILKKIESPQVTHFDYDLCQRISGQRQHPDSGQVYQRNQWDPNTIEKHKKKKGQQEEDHEEEEEDEELEEEQTEEDPLKESEFLHQLVQRPEDFLENAEKRVGKYKDIMLHPLEFEIYSMAMGTRHA
;
A
#
# COMPACT_ATOMS: atom_id res chain seq x y z
N MET A 1 -39.22 -7.60 -14.81
CA MET A 1 -38.37 -6.67 -14.03
C MET A 1 -36.94 -7.04 -14.34
N ILE A 2 -36.28 -6.27 -15.21
CA ILE A 2 -34.87 -6.50 -15.57
C ILE A 2 -34.05 -5.81 -14.48
N LEU A 3 -33.38 -6.59 -13.64
CA LEU A 3 -32.38 -6.09 -12.71
C LEU A 3 -31.26 -5.48 -13.56
N LYS A 4 -31.27 -4.16 -13.70
CA LYS A 4 -30.11 -3.41 -14.20
C LYS A 4 -28.99 -3.69 -13.21
N LYS A 5 -28.06 -4.54 -13.62
CA LYS A 5 -26.78 -4.74 -12.96
C LYS A 5 -26.13 -3.36 -12.98
N ILE A 6 -26.06 -2.72 -11.82
CA ILE A 6 -25.31 -1.48 -11.64
C ILE A 6 -23.87 -1.90 -11.88
N GLU A 7 -23.37 -1.59 -13.07
CA GLU A 7 -21.98 -1.79 -13.43
C GLU A 7 -21.20 -0.82 -12.56
N SER A 8 -20.61 -1.36 -11.49
CA SER A 8 -19.71 -0.63 -10.61
C SER A 8 -18.56 -0.08 -11.46
N PRO A 9 -18.10 1.16 -11.25
CA PRO A 9 -17.01 1.72 -12.03
C PRO A 9 -15.80 0.78 -11.92
N GLN A 10 -15.24 0.44 -13.07
CA GLN A 10 -14.20 -0.58 -13.23
C GLN A 10 -13.02 -0.23 -12.32
N VAL A 11 -12.89 -0.91 -11.18
CA VAL A 11 -11.67 -0.87 -10.37
C VAL A 11 -10.57 -1.44 -11.25
N THR A 12 -9.61 -0.61 -11.66
CA THR A 12 -8.50 -1.10 -12.49
C THR A 12 -7.67 -2.09 -11.65
N HIS A 13 -6.96 -3.03 -12.27
CA HIS A 13 -6.12 -3.99 -11.53
C HIS A 13 -5.18 -3.27 -10.54
N PHE A 14 -4.63 -2.13 -10.96
CA PHE A 14 -3.80 -1.27 -10.13
C PHE A 14 -4.55 -0.66 -8.93
N ASP A 15 -5.80 -0.21 -9.12
CA ASP A 15 -6.61 0.32 -8.01
C ASP A 15 -6.93 -0.76 -6.99
N TYR A 16 -7.23 -1.96 -7.48
CA TYR A 16 -7.51 -3.10 -6.63
C TYR A 16 -6.28 -3.43 -5.78
N ASP A 17 -5.10 -3.55 -6.39
CA ASP A 17 -3.85 -3.82 -5.68
C ASP A 17 -3.53 -2.71 -4.66
N LEU A 18 -3.74 -1.45 -5.03
CA LEU A 18 -3.56 -0.30 -4.13
C LEU A 18 -4.51 -0.38 -2.93
N CYS A 19 -5.80 -0.65 -3.16
CA CYS A 19 -6.78 -0.80 -2.08
C CYS A 19 -6.45 -1.99 -1.18
N GLN A 20 -5.96 -3.10 -1.76
CA GLN A 20 -5.49 -4.26 -1.00
C GLN A 20 -4.28 -3.92 -0.13
N ARG A 21 -3.31 -3.18 -0.67
CA ARG A 21 -2.13 -2.72 0.08
C ARG A 21 -2.52 -1.80 1.22
N ILE A 22 -3.36 -0.79 0.97
CA ILE A 22 -3.89 0.11 2.00
C ILE A 22 -4.64 -0.68 3.09
N SER A 23 -5.46 -1.66 2.70
CA SER A 23 -6.21 -2.47 3.67
C SER A 23 -5.36 -3.34 4.59
N GLY A 24 -4.12 -3.61 4.19
CA GLY A 24 -3.13 -4.32 4.97
C GLY A 24 -2.36 -3.46 5.96
N GLN A 25 -2.56 -2.14 5.94
CA GLN A 25 -1.79 -1.22 6.78
C GLN A 25 -2.31 -1.18 8.22
N ARG A 26 -1.42 -0.83 9.14
CA ARG A 26 -1.73 -0.47 10.52
C ARG A 26 -0.93 0.75 10.92
N GLN A 27 -1.43 1.51 11.89
CA GLN A 27 -0.77 2.70 12.39
C GLN A 27 -0.48 2.56 13.89
N HIS A 28 0.69 3.03 14.32
CA HIS A 28 0.95 3.24 15.74
C HIS A 28 0.24 4.51 16.23
N PRO A 29 -0.58 4.47 17.28
CA PRO A 29 -1.42 5.59 17.69
C PRO A 29 -0.63 6.83 18.11
N ASP A 30 0.50 6.66 18.81
CA ASP A 30 1.24 7.80 19.36
C ASP A 30 2.18 8.47 18.34
N SER A 31 2.92 7.70 17.54
CA SER A 31 3.86 8.23 16.54
C SER A 31 3.21 8.54 15.19
N GLY A 32 2.05 7.93 14.90
CA GLY A 32 1.41 7.99 13.58
C GLY A 32 2.14 7.18 12.51
N GLN A 33 3.17 6.42 12.85
CA GLN A 33 3.92 5.58 11.91
C GLN A 33 3.02 4.49 11.33
N VAL A 34 3.05 4.30 10.00
CA VAL A 34 2.25 3.30 9.29
C VAL A 34 3.12 2.12 8.88
N TYR A 35 2.62 0.91 9.12
CA TYR A 35 3.28 -0.36 8.86
C TYR A 35 2.52 -1.14 7.82
N GLN A 36 3.24 -1.75 6.88
CA GLN A 36 2.68 -2.66 5.87
C GLN A 36 2.42 -4.04 6.48
N ARG A 37 1.54 -4.83 5.84
CA ARG A 37 1.13 -6.15 6.34
C ARG A 37 2.32 -7.07 6.64
N ASN A 38 3.35 -7.06 5.79
CA ASN A 38 4.59 -7.83 5.93
C ASN A 38 5.45 -7.45 7.16
N GLN A 39 5.22 -6.29 7.77
CA GLN A 39 5.97 -5.79 8.93
C GLN A 39 5.28 -6.08 10.27
N TRP A 40 3.98 -6.40 10.27
CA TRP A 40 3.22 -6.59 11.51
C TRP A 40 2.40 -7.88 11.59
N ASP A 41 1.97 -8.47 10.48
CA ASP A 41 1.18 -9.71 10.51
C ASP A 41 2.12 -10.92 10.68
N PRO A 42 2.05 -11.65 11.82
CA PRO A 42 2.93 -12.78 12.10
C PRO A 42 2.94 -13.85 11.00
N ASN A 43 1.79 -14.08 10.37
CA ASN A 43 1.66 -15.07 9.29
C ASN A 43 2.41 -14.65 8.03
N THR A 44 2.58 -13.35 7.80
CA THR A 44 3.29 -12.81 6.65
C THR A 44 4.77 -12.65 6.91
N ILE A 45 5.15 -12.26 8.13
CA ILE A 45 6.55 -12.20 8.57
C ILE A 45 7.20 -13.59 8.45
N GLU A 46 6.52 -14.65 8.93
CA GLU A 46 7.02 -16.02 8.78
C GLU A 46 7.19 -16.45 7.32
N LYS A 47 6.26 -16.06 6.44
CA LYS A 47 6.34 -16.38 5.01
C LYS A 47 7.49 -15.64 4.34
N HIS A 48 7.73 -14.38 4.68
CA HIS A 48 8.87 -13.62 4.17
C HIS A 48 10.20 -14.20 4.66
N LYS A 49 10.31 -14.55 5.95
CA LYS A 49 11.51 -15.21 6.50
C LYS A 49 11.80 -16.55 5.80
N LYS A 50 10.78 -17.37 5.55
CA LYS A 50 10.92 -18.65 4.83
C LYS A 50 11.31 -18.47 3.35
N LYS A 51 10.81 -17.43 2.68
CA LYS A 51 11.20 -17.10 1.31
C LYS A 51 12.65 -16.61 1.23
N LYS A 52 13.04 -15.65 2.07
CA LYS A 52 14.44 -15.15 2.13
C LYS A 52 15.43 -16.29 2.42
N GLY A 53 15.12 -17.18 3.38
CA GLY A 53 15.98 -18.33 3.68
C GLY A 53 16.04 -19.43 2.61
N GLN A 54 15.17 -19.41 1.60
CA GLN A 54 15.25 -20.31 0.43
C GLN A 54 15.92 -19.64 -0.77
N GLN A 55 15.95 -18.31 -0.81
CA GLN A 55 16.53 -17.52 -1.91
C GLN A 55 18.05 -17.35 -1.77
N GLU A 56 18.63 -17.63 -0.59
CA GLU A 56 20.09 -17.65 -0.39
C GLU A 56 20.80 -18.88 -1.02
N GLU A 57 20.06 -19.91 -1.48
CA GLU A 57 20.68 -21.13 -2.04
C GLU A 57 20.63 -21.22 -3.58
N ASP A 58 19.90 -20.34 -4.28
CA ASP A 58 19.83 -20.35 -5.74
C ASP A 58 19.51 -18.95 -6.32
N HIS A 59 20.42 -18.49 -7.18
CA HIS A 59 20.32 -17.38 -8.15
C HIS A 59 20.54 -15.92 -7.72
N GLU A 60 21.74 -15.45 -8.12
CA GLU A 60 21.98 -14.18 -8.79
C GLU A 60 20.94 -13.95 -9.92
N GLU A 61 19.96 -13.06 -9.73
CA GLU A 61 19.50 -12.07 -10.72
C GLU A 61 18.46 -11.14 -10.05
N GLU A 62 19.01 -10.03 -9.56
CA GLU A 62 18.36 -8.86 -8.97
C GLU A 62 17.39 -8.15 -9.94
N GLU A 63 16.49 -7.27 -9.53
CA GLU A 63 15.77 -6.94 -8.30
C GLU A 63 14.95 -5.71 -8.74
N GLU A 64 13.62 -5.76 -8.64
CA GLU A 64 12.80 -4.56 -8.64
C GLU A 64 11.76 -4.75 -7.52
N ASP A 65 12.25 -5.12 -6.34
CA ASP A 65 11.46 -5.03 -5.11
C ASP A 65 12.10 -3.96 -4.22
N GLU A 66 11.23 -3.11 -3.71
CA GLU A 66 11.54 -1.86 -3.02
C GLU A 66 12.55 -2.09 -1.89
N GLU A 67 13.75 -1.50 -2.02
CA GLU A 67 14.67 -1.26 -0.92
C GLU A 67 13.94 -0.48 0.19
N LEU A 68 13.34 -1.22 1.12
CA LEU A 68 13.08 -0.71 2.46
C LEU A 68 14.16 -1.30 3.35
N GLU A 69 15.14 -0.44 3.65
CA GLU A 69 16.11 -0.59 4.73
C GLU A 69 15.42 -1.17 5.97
N GLU A 70 15.49 -2.49 6.15
CA GLU A 70 15.28 -3.12 7.45
C GLU A 70 16.54 -2.83 8.25
N GLU A 71 16.57 -1.67 8.92
CA GLU A 71 17.42 -1.46 10.09
C GLU A 71 16.95 -2.48 11.14
N GLN A 72 17.48 -3.71 11.03
CA GLN A 72 17.31 -4.79 12.01
C GLN A 72 17.99 -4.34 13.30
N THR A 73 17.25 -3.57 14.08
CA THR A 73 17.56 -3.33 15.48
C THR A 73 17.18 -4.63 16.18
N GLU A 74 18.16 -5.34 16.74
CA GLU A 74 17.95 -6.50 17.61
C GLU A 74 17.15 -6.07 18.86
N GLU A 75 15.82 -5.94 18.73
CA GLU A 75 14.95 -5.68 19.86
C GLU A 75 14.45 -7.00 20.47
N ASP A 76 14.29 -6.99 21.79
CA ASP A 76 13.77 -8.09 22.60
C ASP A 76 12.43 -8.60 22.04
N PRO A 77 12.27 -9.90 21.72
CA PRO A 77 11.04 -10.47 21.16
C PRO A 77 9.78 -10.13 21.96
N LEU A 78 9.92 -9.91 23.27
CA LEU A 78 8.82 -9.49 24.13
C LEU A 78 8.35 -8.06 23.79
N LYS A 79 9.28 -7.13 23.57
CA LYS A 79 8.98 -5.74 23.21
C LYS A 79 8.35 -5.63 21.82
N GLU A 80 8.81 -6.43 20.86
CA GLU A 80 8.19 -6.50 19.54
C GLU A 80 6.72 -6.94 19.64
N SER A 81 6.43 -7.95 20.46
CA SER A 81 5.06 -8.45 20.64
C SER A 81 4.13 -7.40 21.27
N GLU A 82 4.61 -6.66 22.26
CA GLU A 82 3.86 -5.57 22.91
C GLU A 82 3.62 -4.41 21.96
N PHE A 83 4.61 -4.09 21.12
CA PHE A 83 4.51 -3.08 20.07
C PHE A 83 3.45 -3.46 19.02
N LEU A 84 3.47 -4.70 18.52
CA LEU A 84 2.53 -5.18 17.51
C LEU A 84 1.07 -5.12 17.98
N HIS A 85 0.82 -5.36 19.28
CA HIS A 85 -0.52 -5.27 19.86
C HIS A 85 -1.07 -3.84 19.94
N GLN A 86 -0.21 -2.82 19.88
CA GLN A 86 -0.63 -1.42 19.92
C GLN A 86 -1.02 -0.87 18.55
N LEU A 87 -0.68 -1.57 17.47
CA LEU A 87 -0.98 -1.14 16.11
C LEU A 87 -2.49 -1.18 15.84
N VAL A 88 -3.04 -0.05 15.43
CA VAL A 88 -4.48 0.14 15.17
C VAL A 88 -4.79 0.23 13.67
N GLN A 89 -5.97 -0.23 13.27
CA GLN A 89 -6.49 -0.02 11.92
C GLN A 89 -7.25 1.29 11.86
N ARG A 90 -6.89 2.18 10.92
CA ARG A 90 -7.58 3.45 10.77
C ARG A 90 -8.88 3.27 9.98
N PRO A 91 -9.89 4.16 10.16
CA PRO A 91 -11.11 4.12 9.36
C PRO A 91 -10.86 4.13 7.84
N GLU A 92 -9.80 4.78 7.38
CA GLU A 92 -9.43 4.84 5.98
C GLU A 92 -8.76 3.57 5.44
N ASP A 93 -8.29 2.68 6.31
CA ASP A 93 -7.65 1.41 5.95
C ASP A 93 -8.69 0.30 5.76
N PHE A 94 -9.98 0.56 5.96
CA PHE A 94 -11.00 -0.40 5.57
C PHE A 94 -11.13 -0.43 4.05
N LEU A 95 -11.23 -1.63 3.46
CA LEU A 95 -11.24 -1.81 2.00
C LEU A 95 -12.26 -0.89 1.30
N GLU A 96 -13.50 -0.87 1.79
CA GLU A 96 -14.56 -0.02 1.24
C GLU A 96 -14.22 1.48 1.31
N ASN A 97 -13.52 1.90 2.36
CA ASN A 97 -13.12 3.30 2.54
C ASN A 97 -11.89 3.64 1.68
N ALA A 98 -10.96 2.70 1.50
CA ALA A 98 -9.85 2.82 0.57
C ALA A 98 -10.36 2.97 -0.87
N GLU A 99 -11.29 2.11 -1.30
CA GLU A 99 -11.94 2.20 -2.62
C GLU A 99 -12.62 3.55 -2.82
N LYS A 100 -13.40 4.01 -1.83
CA LYS A 100 -14.04 5.33 -1.87
C LYS A 100 -13.02 6.48 -1.96
N ARG A 101 -11.89 6.38 -1.26
CA ARG A 101 -10.84 7.41 -1.31
C ARG A 101 -10.14 7.43 -2.66
N VAL A 102 -9.79 6.26 -3.21
CA VAL A 102 -9.18 6.12 -4.54
C VAL A 102 -10.13 6.67 -5.62
N GLY A 103 -11.41 6.32 -5.57
CA GLY A 103 -12.42 6.86 -6.49
C GLY A 103 -12.50 8.39 -6.42
N LYS A 104 -12.60 8.96 -5.21
CA LYS A 104 -12.62 10.43 -5.03
C LYS A 104 -11.38 11.12 -5.57
N TYR A 105 -10.19 10.53 -5.38
CA TYR A 105 -8.95 11.07 -5.93
C TYR A 105 -9.00 11.15 -7.46
N LYS A 106 -9.46 10.07 -8.12
CA LYS A 106 -9.60 10.04 -9.57
C LYS A 106 -10.60 11.04 -10.11
N ASP A 107 -11.76 11.14 -9.46
CA ASP A 107 -12.86 11.99 -9.92
C ASP A 107 -12.55 13.48 -9.79
N ILE A 108 -11.79 13.88 -8.75
CA ILE A 108 -11.63 15.29 -8.38
C ILE A 108 -10.22 15.81 -8.63
N MET A 109 -9.19 15.03 -8.30
CA MET A 109 -7.80 15.51 -8.27
C MET A 109 -6.97 15.05 -9.47
N LEU A 110 -7.21 13.85 -9.99
CA LEU A 110 -6.38 13.28 -11.05
C LEU A 110 -6.41 14.13 -12.34
N HIS A 111 -7.61 14.51 -12.80
CA HIS A 111 -7.74 15.27 -14.04
C HIS A 111 -7.08 16.67 -13.99
N PRO A 112 -7.24 17.48 -12.91
CA PRO A 112 -6.48 18.73 -12.78
C PRO A 112 -4.96 18.53 -12.79
N LEU A 113 -4.45 17.52 -12.08
CA LEU A 113 -3.02 17.23 -12.01
C LEU A 113 -2.45 16.78 -13.35
N GLU A 114 -3.14 15.88 -14.06
CA GLU A 114 -2.76 15.46 -15.41
C GLU A 114 -2.74 16.67 -16.36
N PHE A 115 -3.74 17.54 -16.29
CA PHE A 115 -3.79 18.76 -17.10
C PHE A 115 -2.59 19.68 -16.82
N GLU A 116 -2.23 19.89 -15.55
CA GLU A 116 -1.04 20.67 -15.18
C GLU A 116 0.24 20.03 -15.74
N ILE A 117 0.42 18.72 -15.53
CA ILE A 117 1.58 17.97 -16.04
C ILE A 117 1.68 18.06 -17.57
N TYR A 118 0.57 17.87 -18.28
CA TYR A 118 0.52 18.02 -19.73
C TYR A 118 0.82 19.46 -20.18
N SER A 119 0.29 20.46 -19.48
CA SER A 119 0.55 21.88 -19.80
C SER A 119 2.02 22.26 -19.60
N MET A 120 2.66 21.74 -18.55
CA MET A 120 4.08 21.92 -18.27
C MET A 120 4.95 21.19 -19.31
N ALA A 121 4.59 19.95 -19.67
CA ALA A 121 5.33 19.14 -20.63
C ALA A 121 5.22 19.64 -22.07
N MET A 122 4.07 20.18 -22.47
CA MET A 122 3.83 20.62 -23.85
C MET A 122 4.35 22.02 -24.16
N GLY A 123 4.84 22.73 -23.13
CA GLY A 123 5.39 24.07 -23.25
C GLY A 123 4.32 25.08 -23.68
N THR A 124 4.11 26.12 -22.88
CA THR A 124 3.41 27.32 -23.34
C THR A 124 4.17 27.95 -24.51
N ARG A 125 3.88 27.50 -25.73
CA ARG A 125 4.16 28.23 -26.97
C ARG A 125 3.18 29.40 -27.04
N HIS A 126 3.41 30.40 -26.22
CA HIS A 126 2.82 31.72 -26.42
C HIS A 126 3.85 32.53 -27.21
N ALA A 127 3.56 32.69 -28.51
CA ALA A 127 4.15 33.68 -29.38
C ALA A 127 3.14 34.81 -29.60
#